data_AF-A0A6I5P7T9-F1
#
_entry.id   AF-A0A6I5P7T9-F1
#
_cell.length_a   1.000
_cell.length_b   1.000
_cell.length_c   1.000
_cell.angle_alpha   90.00
_cell.angle_beta   90.00
_cell.angle_gamma   90.00
#
_symmetry.space_group_name_H-M   'P 1'
#
loop_
_entity.id
_entity.type
_entity.pdbx_description
1 polymer ?
#
loop_
_entity_poly.entity_id
_entity_poly.type
_entity_poly.pdbx_seq_one_letter_code
_entity_poly.pdbx_strand_id
1 'polypeptide(L)'
;MAIHNEHQDKGIGQALITDLSELKSRGVGIVLTYGDPRFYSKVGFRSLSPETIQPPFELSQPEGWLGQSLSGDAIAMLSGQCACVEALSDPKYW
;
A
#
# COMPACT_ATOMS: atom_id res chain seq x y z
N MET A 1 3.20 -5.56 7.06
CA MET A 1 4.39 -6.44 6.93
C MET A 1 5.26 -6.28 8.18
N ALA A 2 5.89 -7.35 8.65
CA ALA A 2 6.83 -7.29 9.77
C ALA A 2 8.05 -8.17 9.49
N ILE A 3 9.22 -7.73 9.97
CA ILE A 3 10.47 -8.50 9.95
C ILE A 3 10.96 -8.57 11.39
N HIS A 4 11.40 -9.74 11.82
CA HIS A 4 12.01 -9.92 13.14
C HIS A 4 13.17 -8.93 13.32
N ASN A 5 13.28 -8.30 14.49
CA ASN A 5 14.18 -7.17 14.74
C ASN A 5 15.64 -7.48 14.33
N GLU A 6 16.13 -8.69 14.62
CA GLU A 6 17.50 -9.12 14.27
C GLU A 6 17.76 -9.30 12.76
N HIS A 7 16.70 -9.22 11.95
CA HIS A 7 16.72 -9.39 10.50
C HIS A 7 16.29 -8.14 9.74
N GLN A 8 16.01 -7.02 10.43
CA GLN A 8 15.72 -5.72 9.80
C GLN A 8 16.97 -5.14 9.12
N ASP A 9 16.76 -4.13 8.25
CA ASP A 9 17.80 -3.43 7.48
C ASP A 9 18.68 -4.29 6.53
N LYS A 10 18.30 -5.56 6.34
CA LYS A 10 18.97 -6.50 5.42
C LYS A 10 18.29 -6.60 4.05
N GLY A 11 17.40 -5.66 3.72
CA GLY A 11 16.63 -5.67 2.46
C GLY A 11 15.49 -6.68 2.38
N ILE A 12 15.30 -7.54 3.40
CA ILE A 12 14.29 -8.61 3.40
C ILE A 12 12.88 -8.05 3.22
N GLY A 13 12.53 -6.98 3.93
CA GLY A 13 11.20 -6.37 3.79
C GLY A 13 10.92 -5.87 2.36
N GLN A 14 11.92 -5.29 1.69
CA GLN A 14 11.75 -4.83 0.31
C GLN A 14 11.60 -6.02 -0.65
N ALA A 15 12.38 -7.08 -0.44
CA ALA A 15 12.27 -8.31 -1.23
C ALA A 15 10.88 -8.95 -1.10
N LEU A 16 10.30 -8.97 0.11
CA LEU A 16 8.95 -9.50 0.34
C LEU A 16 7.85 -8.69 -0.36
N ILE A 17 8.03 -7.38 -0.55
CA ILE A 17 7.01 -6.51 -1.18
C ILE A 17 7.17 -6.46 -2.70
N THR A 18 8.36 -6.65 -3.23
CA THR A 18 8.63 -6.45 -4.67
C THR A 18 8.01 -7.55 -5.53
N ASP A 19 7.82 -8.76 -4.99
CA ASP A 19 7.18 -9.84 -5.73
C ASP A 19 5.65 -9.72 -5.74
N LEU A 20 5.15 -8.88 -6.65
CA LEU A 20 3.73 -8.66 -6.90
C LEU A 20 3.24 -9.40 -8.17
N SER A 21 4.06 -10.32 -8.69
CA SER A 21 3.81 -11.02 -9.95
C SER A 21 2.51 -11.83 -9.93
N GLU A 22 2.23 -12.50 -8.81
CA GLU A 22 1.00 -13.29 -8.62
C GLU A 22 -0.26 -12.43 -8.50
N LEU A 23 -0.16 -11.22 -7.91
CA LEU A 23 -1.30 -10.29 -7.92
C LEU A 23 -1.58 -9.80 -9.34
N LYS A 24 -0.51 -9.49 -10.09
CA LYS A 24 -0.63 -9.09 -11.49
C LYS A 24 -1.22 -10.20 -12.36
N SER A 25 -0.81 -11.47 -12.17
CA SER A 25 -1.35 -12.62 -12.92
C SER A 25 -2.84 -12.82 -12.70
N ARG A 26 -3.34 -12.45 -11.51
CA ARG A 26 -4.77 -12.48 -11.12
C ARG A 26 -5.58 -11.28 -11.59
N GLY A 27 -4.96 -10.34 -12.32
CA GLY A 27 -5.64 -9.15 -12.84
C GLY A 27 -5.81 -8.03 -11.82
N VAL A 28 -5.06 -8.04 -10.70
CA VAL A 28 -5.05 -6.91 -9.77
C VAL A 28 -4.41 -5.71 -10.46
N GLY A 29 -5.14 -4.60 -10.56
CA GLY A 29 -4.67 -3.39 -11.23
C GLY A 29 -3.80 -2.49 -10.35
N ILE A 30 -4.15 -2.35 -9.07
CA ILE A 30 -3.52 -1.42 -8.13
C ILE A 30 -3.37 -2.10 -6.77
N VAL A 31 -2.26 -1.86 -6.09
CA VAL A 31 -2.06 -2.20 -4.68
C VAL A 31 -1.94 -0.92 -3.85
N LEU A 32 -2.53 -0.94 -2.66
CA LEU A 32 -2.55 0.17 -1.72
C LEU A 32 -1.89 -0.26 -0.42
N THR A 33 -1.25 0.67 0.27
CA THR A 33 -0.68 0.44 1.60
C THR A 33 -0.76 1.72 2.42
N TYR A 34 -0.74 1.54 3.74
CA TYR A 34 -0.60 2.60 4.70
C TYR A 34 0.71 2.40 5.49
N GLY A 35 1.66 3.34 5.40
CA GLY A 35 2.96 3.24 6.08
C GLY A 35 4.03 4.22 5.59
N ASP A 36 5.28 4.04 6.04
CA ASP A 36 6.36 5.03 5.82
C ASP A 36 6.74 5.20 4.33
N PRO A 37 6.53 6.39 3.74
CA PRO A 37 6.88 6.67 2.35
C PRO A 37 8.36 6.44 2.03
N ARG A 38 9.27 6.65 2.98
CA ARG A 38 10.72 6.44 2.80
C ARG A 38 11.07 4.96 2.63
N PHE A 39 10.21 4.07 3.11
CA PHE A 39 10.38 2.64 2.96
C PHE A 39 9.77 2.14 1.65
N TYR A 40 8.49 2.43 1.42
CA TYR A 40 7.73 1.87 0.29
C TYR A 40 8.08 2.53 -1.06
N SER A 41 8.51 3.79 -1.09
CA SER A 41 8.93 4.46 -2.34
C SER A 41 10.10 3.76 -3.04
N LYS A 42 10.93 3.04 -2.28
CA LYS A 42 12.07 2.27 -2.81
C LYS A 42 11.65 1.10 -3.71
N VAL A 43 10.40 0.65 -3.61
CA VAL A 43 9.87 -0.51 -4.35
C VAL A 43 8.71 -0.16 -5.28
N GLY A 44 8.51 1.14 -5.57
CA GLY A 44 7.60 1.61 -6.62
C GLY A 44 6.27 2.18 -6.15
N PHE A 45 6.01 2.20 -4.83
CA PHE A 45 4.84 2.88 -4.27
C PHE A 45 5.02 4.40 -4.32
N ARG A 46 3.92 5.12 -4.47
CA ARG A 46 3.88 6.58 -4.51
C ARG A 46 2.74 7.09 -3.64
N SER A 47 2.89 8.30 -3.10
CA SER A 47 1.83 8.94 -2.34
C SER A 47 0.58 9.11 -3.19
N LEU A 48 -0.55 8.79 -2.59
CA LEU A 48 -1.87 8.98 -3.15
C LEU A 48 -2.57 10.09 -2.40
N SER A 49 -3.36 10.88 -3.13
CA SER A 49 -4.27 11.80 -2.49
C SER A 49 -5.57 11.04 -2.12
N PRO A 50 -6.18 11.31 -0.95
CA PRO A 50 -7.47 10.74 -0.58
C PRO A 50 -8.59 11.03 -1.61
N GLU A 51 -8.44 12.08 -2.42
CA GLU A 51 -9.35 12.40 -3.52
C GLU A 51 -9.19 11.46 -4.72
N THR A 52 -8.00 10.88 -4.91
CA THR A 52 -7.74 9.90 -5.98
C THR A 52 -8.32 8.55 -5.60
N ILE A 53 -8.03 8.09 -4.38
CA ILE A 53 -8.58 6.87 -3.79
C ILE A 53 -8.79 7.14 -2.31
N GLN A 54 -10.03 7.04 -1.84
CA GLN A 54 -10.37 7.28 -0.44
C GLN A 54 -9.86 6.13 0.45
N PRO A 55 -9.15 6.42 1.56
CA PRO A 55 -8.81 5.40 2.54
C PRO A 55 -10.09 4.87 3.23
N PRO A 56 -10.06 3.64 3.79
CA PRO A 56 -11.23 3.07 4.46
C PRO A 56 -11.61 3.79 5.77
N PHE A 57 -10.66 4.47 6.40
CA PHE A 57 -10.83 5.27 7.62
C PHE A 57 -10.03 6.58 7.50
N GLU A 58 -10.28 7.50 8.44
CA GLU A 58 -9.45 8.71 8.60
C GLU A 58 -8.01 8.33 8.91
N LEU A 59 -7.06 8.99 8.25
CA LEU A 59 -5.65 8.66 8.36
C LEU A 59 -4.96 9.51 9.43
N SER A 60 -4.27 8.85 10.35
CA SER A 60 -3.45 9.53 11.36
C SER A 60 -2.20 10.21 10.79
N GLN A 61 -1.68 9.71 9.65
CA GLN A 61 -0.53 10.23 8.90
C GLN A 61 -0.85 10.21 7.40
N PRO A 62 -1.56 11.22 6.86
CA PRO A 62 -2.03 11.22 5.47
C PRO A 62 -0.95 10.95 4.41
N GLU A 63 0.30 11.36 4.65
CA GLU A 63 1.45 11.10 3.78
C GLU A 63 1.74 9.61 3.58
N GLY A 64 1.33 8.77 4.54
CA GLY A 64 1.52 7.34 4.53
C GLY A 64 0.53 6.59 3.63
N TRP A 65 -0.44 7.27 3.02
CA TRP A 65 -1.33 6.67 2.03
C TRP A 65 -0.63 6.52 0.68
N LEU A 66 -0.30 5.28 0.32
CA LEU A 66 0.54 4.99 -0.83
C LEU A 66 -0.11 3.95 -1.73
N GLY A 67 0.19 4.02 -3.03
CA GLY A 67 -0.23 3.00 -3.98
C GLY A 67 0.76 2.78 -5.10
N GLN A 68 0.60 1.64 -5.77
CA GLN A 68 1.39 1.23 -6.92
C GLN A 68 0.48 0.58 -7.96
N SER A 69 0.60 1.04 -9.21
CA SER A 69 -0.03 0.41 -10.36
C SER A 69 0.74 -0.86 -10.74
N LEU A 70 0.03 -1.96 -10.95
CA LEU A 70 0.60 -3.23 -11.42
C LEU A 70 0.47 -3.41 -12.94
N SER A 71 -0.45 -2.68 -13.59
CA SER A 71 -0.57 -2.65 -15.05
C SER A 71 0.49 -1.75 -15.70
N GLY A 72 1.02 -0.78 -14.96
CA GLY A 72 1.94 0.25 -15.46
C GLY A 72 1.22 1.52 -15.90
N ASP A 73 -0.11 1.51 -15.93
CA ASP A 73 -0.92 2.68 -16.23
C ASP A 73 -0.94 3.66 -15.05
N ALA A 74 -1.29 4.91 -15.32
CA ALA A 74 -1.58 5.87 -14.26
C ALA A 74 -2.74 5.37 -13.39
N ILE A 75 -2.61 5.56 -12.08
CA ILE A 75 -3.70 5.26 -11.14
C ILE A 75 -4.81 6.29 -11.40
N ALA A 76 -5.93 5.82 -11.95
CA ALA A 76 -7.11 6.64 -12.17
C ALA A 76 -7.79 6.95 -10.83
N MET A 77 -8.57 8.04 -10.80
CA MET A 77 -9.45 8.34 -9.68
C MET A 77 -10.49 7.22 -9.57
N LEU A 78 -10.58 6.59 -8.40
CA LEU A 78 -11.58 5.57 -8.11
C LEU A 78 -12.65 6.16 -7.21
N SER A 79 -13.89 6.11 -7.67
CA SER A 79 -15.05 6.50 -6.87
C SER A 79 -15.51 5.33 -6.00
N GLY A 80 -15.94 5.67 -4.79
CA GLY A 80 -16.42 4.71 -3.80
C GLY A 80 -15.51 4.59 -2.59
N GLN A 81 -16.03 3.99 -1.54
CA GLN A 81 -15.34 3.85 -0.27
C GLN A 81 -14.50 2.56 -0.31
N CYS A 82 -13.19 2.68 -0.04
CA CYS A 82 -12.38 1.49 0.23
C CYS A 82 -12.91 0.80 1.48
N ALA A 83 -12.90 -0.53 1.47
CA ALA A 83 -13.10 -1.34 2.66
C ALA A 83 -11.87 -2.21 2.86
N CYS A 84 -11.58 -2.55 4.11
CA CYS A 84 -10.56 -3.53 4.44
C CYS A 84 -11.21 -4.76 5.08
N VAL A 85 -10.47 -5.86 5.12
CA VAL A 85 -10.90 -7.08 5.79
C VAL A 85 -11.20 -6.81 7.27
N GLU A 86 -12.12 -7.56 7.85
CA GLU A 86 -12.58 -7.37 9.24
C GLU A 86 -11.43 -7.24 10.25
N ALA A 87 -10.37 -8.05 10.09
CA ALA A 87 -9.19 -8.03 10.96
C ALA A 87 -8.43 -6.68 10.96
N LEU A 88 -8.57 -5.88 9.91
CA LEU A 88 -7.97 -4.54 9.76
C LEU A 88 -9.01 -3.41 9.83
N SER A 89 -10.29 -3.74 10.00
CA SER A 89 -11.41 -2.80 10.04
C SER A 89 -11.57 -2.15 11.42
N ASP A 90 -10.48 -1.65 11.97
CA ASP A 90 -10.41 -0.91 13.23
C ASP A 90 -9.65 0.40 12.98
N PRO A 91 -10.28 1.57 13.20
CA PRO A 91 -9.69 2.89 12.95
C PRO A 91 -8.31 3.10 13.60
N LYS A 92 -7.98 2.39 14.69
CA LYS A 92 -6.69 2.56 15.38
C LYS A 92 -5.46 2.15 14.54
N TYR A 93 -5.66 1.40 13.45
CA TYR A 93 -4.60 0.98 12.54
C TYR A 93 -4.38 1.93 11.36
N TRP A 94 -5.26 2.92 11.20
CA TRP A 94 -5.29 3.88 10.10
C TRP A 94 -4.84 5.26 10.59
#